data_AF-A0A6N7XPX4-F1
#
_entry.id   AF-A0A6N7XPX4-F1
#
_cell.length_a   1.000
_cell.length_b   1.000
_cell.length_c   1.000
_cell.angle_alpha   90.00
_cell.angle_beta   90.00
_cell.angle_gamma   90.00
#
_symmetry.space_group_name_H-M   'P 1'
#
loop_
_entity.id
_entity.type
_entity.pdbx_description
1 polymer ?
#
loop_
_entity_poly.entity_id
_entity_poly.type
_entity_poly.pdbx_seq_one_letter_code
_entity_poly.pdbx_strand_id
1 'polypeptide(L)'
;MEDIMEILENAISERLELAYFMLIEENEEVKESVESVKELSARLHENKDIPKEARRQIEDYKDISGFIESELQKFIYTEGIKDCIKLLKLLGILA
;
A
#
# COMPACT_ATOMS: atom_id res chain seq x y z
N MET A 1 14.73 -15.41 -16.05
CA MET A 1 15.20 -14.58 -14.92
C MET A 1 14.20 -13.45 -14.70
N GLU A 2 13.78 -12.78 -15.78
CA GLU A 2 12.60 -11.90 -15.84
C GLU A 2 11.34 -12.57 -15.25
N ASP A 3 11.00 -13.77 -15.72
CA ASP A 3 9.81 -14.50 -15.21
C ASP A 3 9.83 -14.77 -13.70
N ILE A 4 11.03 -14.99 -13.12
CA ILE A 4 11.15 -15.25 -11.68
C ILE A 4 10.96 -13.96 -10.89
N MET A 5 11.46 -12.84 -11.40
CA MET A 5 11.28 -11.53 -10.77
C MET A 5 9.80 -11.12 -10.77
N GLU A 6 9.11 -11.34 -11.90
CA GLU A 6 7.67 -11.08 -12.00
C GLU A 6 6.86 -11.94 -11.01
N ILE A 7 7.19 -13.23 -10.89
CA ILE A 7 6.55 -14.12 -9.90
C ILE A 7 6.78 -13.60 -8.47
N LEU A 8 7.98 -13.13 -8.15
CA LEU A 8 8.29 -12.60 -6.83
C LEU A 8 7.57 -11.27 -6.54
N GLU A 9 7.47 -10.39 -7.53
CA GLU A 9 6.73 -9.12 -7.40
C GLU A 9 5.24 -9.35 -7.18
N ASN A 10 4.65 -10.30 -7.89
CA ASN A 10 3.26 -10.71 -7.68
C ASN A 10 3.07 -11.29 -6.27
N ALA A 11 3.95 -12.18 -5.82
CA ALA A 11 3.88 -12.75 -4.48
C ALA A 11 4.01 -11.69 -3.37
N ILE A 12 4.86 -10.67 -3.54
CA ILE A 12 4.96 -9.54 -2.60
C ILE A 12 3.65 -8.76 -2.57
N SER A 13 3.06 -8.48 -3.73
CA SER A 13 1.81 -7.72 -3.84
C SER A 13 0.65 -8.44 -3.15
N GLU A 14 0.50 -9.75 -3.37
CA GLU A 14 -0.50 -10.58 -2.69
C GLU A 14 -0.31 -10.58 -1.16
N ARG A 15 0.94 -10.64 -0.69
CA ARG A 15 1.25 -10.60 0.76
C ARG A 15 0.92 -9.25 1.38
N LEU A 16 1.19 -8.15 0.68
CA LEU A 16 0.85 -6.81 1.12
C LEU A 16 -0.67 -6.61 1.19
N GLU A 17 -1.41 -7.14 0.22
CA GLU A 17 -2.88 -7.12 0.24
C GLU A 17 -3.44 -7.87 1.46
N LEU A 18 -2.94 -9.08 1.73
CA LEU A 18 -3.31 -9.82 2.94
C LEU A 18 -2.99 -9.04 4.23
N ALA A 19 -1.80 -8.43 4.30
CA ALA A 19 -1.40 -7.63 5.45
C ALA A 19 -2.29 -6.40 5.64
N TYR A 20 -2.74 -5.77 4.55
CA TYR A 20 -3.70 -4.66 4.60
C TYR A 20 -5.05 -5.08 5.17
N PHE A 21 -5.59 -6.22 4.75
CA PHE A 21 -6.84 -6.73 5.33
C PHE A 21 -6.69 -7.09 6.81
N MET A 22 -5.58 -7.72 7.19
CA MET A 22 -5.28 -7.97 8.61
C MET A 22 -5.22 -6.68 9.41
N LEU A 23 -4.56 -5.63 8.88
CA LEU A 23 -4.51 -4.32 9.55
C LEU A 23 -5.90 -3.73 9.77
N ILE A 24 -6.80 -3.82 8.79
CA ILE A 24 -8.18 -3.36 8.93
C ILE A 24 -8.94 -4.17 9.99
N GLU A 25 -8.74 -5.48 10.03
CA GLU A 25 -9.41 -6.36 11.00
C GLU A 25 -8.92 -6.11 12.43
N GLU A 26 -7.62 -5.85 12.61
CA GLU A 26 -6.98 -5.69 13.92
C GLU A 26 -7.07 -4.25 14.46
N ASN A 27 -7.29 -3.26 13.60
CA ASN A 27 -7.29 -1.85 13.97
C ASN A 27 -8.58 -1.13 13.54
N GLU A 28 -9.49 -0.93 14.50
CA GLU A 28 -10.79 -0.30 14.26
C GLU A 28 -10.65 1.16 13.79
N GLU A 29 -9.64 1.92 14.26
CA GLU A 29 -9.40 3.30 13.79
C GLU A 29 -9.03 3.33 12.30
N VAL A 30 -8.21 2.36 11.86
CA VAL A 30 -7.87 2.20 10.44
C VAL A 30 -9.12 1.82 9.64
N LYS A 31 -9.93 0.89 10.13
CA LYS A 31 -11.18 0.48 9.48
C LYS A 31 -12.16 1.64 9.32
N GLU A 32 -12.40 2.42 10.37
CA GLU A 32 -13.23 3.63 10.32
C GLU A 32 -12.67 4.67 9.34
N SER A 33 -11.35 4.82 9.30
CA SER A 33 -10.67 5.72 8.36
C SER A 33 -10.86 5.26 6.90
N VAL A 34 -10.77 3.95 6.63
CA VAL A 34 -11.01 3.38 5.30
C VAL A 34 -12.45 3.64 4.84
N GLU A 35 -13.44 3.42 5.70
CA GLU A 35 -14.83 3.74 5.38
C GLU A 35 -15.04 5.24 5.16
N SER A 36 -14.42 6.08 5.99
CA SER A 36 -14.48 7.53 5.83
C SER A 36 -13.91 7.99 4.48
N VAL A 37 -12.79 7.40 4.03
CA VAL A 37 -12.21 7.69 2.71
C VAL A 37 -13.17 7.29 1.59
N LYS A 38 -13.84 6.13 1.69
CA LYS A 38 -14.84 5.70 0.69
C LYS A 38 -15.98 6.72 0.58
N GLU A 39 -16.55 7.14 1.72
CA GLU A 39 -17.63 8.12 1.74
C GLU A 39 -17.20 9.49 1.20
N LEU A 40 -16.04 9.99 1.63
CA LEU A 40 -15.51 11.28 1.19
C LEU A 40 -15.21 11.27 -0.31
N SER A 41 -14.63 10.18 -0.83
CA SER A 41 -14.36 10.03 -2.26
C SER A 41 -15.65 10.06 -3.09
N ALA A 42 -16.72 9.41 -2.63
CA ALA A 42 -18.02 9.46 -3.30
C ALA A 42 -18.61 10.88 -3.31
N ARG A 43 -18.61 11.56 -2.15
CA ARG A 43 -19.11 12.94 -2.04
C ARG A 43 -18.33 13.91 -2.91
N LEU A 44 -17.00 13.77 -2.97
CA LEU A 44 -16.14 14.59 -3.82
C LEU A 44 -16.47 14.38 -5.31
N HIS A 45 -16.68 13.13 -5.73
CA HIS A 45 -17.03 12.80 -7.10
C HIS A 45 -18.42 13.36 -7.50
N GLU A 46 -19.39 13.37 -6.59
CA GLU A 46 -20.73 13.89 -6.87
C GLU A 46 -20.83 15.42 -6.78
N ASN A 47 -19.85 16.09 -6.16
CA ASN A 47 -19.88 17.54 -5.93
C ASN A 47 -19.72 18.35 -7.23
N LYS A 48 -20.82 18.96 -7.68
CA LYS A 48 -20.89 19.78 -8.91
C LYS A 48 -20.29 21.18 -8.77
N ASP A 49 -20.02 21.63 -7.55
CA ASP A 49 -19.48 22.96 -7.27
C ASP A 49 -17.96 23.01 -7.44
N ILE A 50 -17.30 21.85 -7.55
CA ILE A 50 -15.85 21.76 -7.79
C ILE A 50 -15.57 21.96 -9.29
N PRO A 51 -14.75 22.96 -9.67
CA PRO A 51 -14.33 23.14 -11.05
C PRO A 51 -13.64 21.88 -11.60
N LYS A 52 -13.89 21.54 -12.87
CA LYS A 52 -13.32 20.35 -13.51
C LYS A 52 -11.79 20.25 -13.38
N GLU A 53 -11.10 21.38 -13.50
CA GLU A 53 -9.65 21.43 -13.36
C GLU A 53 -9.18 21.08 -11.94
N ALA A 54 -9.84 21.64 -10.92
CA ALA A 54 -9.53 21.32 -9.53
C ALA A 54 -9.82 19.84 -9.22
N ARG A 55 -10.90 19.29 -9.78
CA ARG A 55 -11.22 17.86 -9.67
C ARG A 55 -10.11 16.98 -10.25
N ARG A 56 -9.62 17.32 -11.45
CA ARG A 56 -8.52 16.61 -12.10
C ARG A 56 -7.25 16.66 -11.25
N GLN A 57 -6.92 17.81 -10.68
CA GLN A 57 -5.76 17.94 -9.79
C GLN A 57 -5.88 17.07 -8.53
N ILE A 58 -7.09 16.91 -7.99
CA ILE A 58 -7.32 16.02 -6.83
C ILE A 58 -7.17 14.55 -7.22
N GLU A 59 -7.69 14.16 -8.39
CA GLU A 59 -7.53 12.80 -8.93
C GLU A 59 -6.04 12.49 -9.19
N ASP A 60 -5.34 13.38 -9.89
CA ASP A 60 -3.89 13.25 -10.15
C ASP A 60 -3.09 13.16 -8.84
N TYR A 61 -3.42 13.99 -7.84
CA TYR A 61 -2.80 13.90 -6.51
C TYR A 61 -3.00 12.53 -5.87
N LYS A 62 -4.24 12.02 -5.87
CA LYS A 62 -4.60 10.73 -5.28
C LYS A 62 -3.87 9.57 -5.95
N ASP A 63 -3.79 9.59 -7.28
CA ASP A 63 -3.14 8.54 -8.05
C ASP A 63 -1.62 8.55 -7.82
N ILE A 64 -1.00 9.73 -7.84
CA ILE A 64 0.44 9.88 -7.59
C ILE A 64 0.78 9.51 -6.14
N SER A 65 0.00 9.97 -5.16
CA SER A 65 0.24 9.64 -3.75
C SER A 65 0.06 8.15 -3.50
N GLY A 66 -0.99 7.53 -4.06
CA GLY A 66 -1.23 6.10 -3.95
C GLY A 66 -0.12 5.25 -4.58
N PHE A 67 0.42 5.69 -5.73
CA PHE A 67 1.59 5.05 -6.34
C PHE A 67 2.81 5.12 -5.43
N ILE A 68 3.13 6.29 -4.88
CA ILE A 68 4.27 6.49 -3.97
C ILE A 68 4.12 5.61 -2.72
N GLU A 69 2.92 5.59 -2.11
CA GLU A 69 2.64 4.77 -0.94
C GLU A 69 2.80 3.27 -1.24
N SER A 70 2.30 2.80 -2.38
CA SER A 70 2.45 1.40 -2.80
C SER A 70 3.93 1.00 -2.98
N GLU A 71 4.71 1.84 -3.67
CA GLU A 71 6.14 1.57 -3.88
C GLU A 71 6.93 1.62 -2.56
N LEU A 72 6.57 2.54 -1.65
CA LEU A 72 7.18 2.59 -0.32
C LEU A 72 6.88 1.32 0.49
N GLN A 73 5.65 0.82 0.46
CA GLN A 73 5.27 -0.42 1.16
C GLN A 73 6.07 -1.62 0.64
N LYS A 74 6.18 -1.78 -0.69
CA LYS A 74 7.00 -2.84 -1.32
C LYS A 74 8.47 -2.74 -0.93
N PHE A 75 9.01 -1.51 -0.93
CA PHE A 75 10.38 -1.25 -0.53
C PHE A 75 10.63 -1.64 0.93
N ILE A 76 9.80 -1.17 1.87
CA ILE A 76 9.92 -1.48 3.30
C ILE A 76 9.79 -2.99 3.54
N TYR A 77 8.85 -3.66 2.87
CA TYR A 77 8.68 -5.10 3.00
C TYR A 77 9.94 -5.86 2.57
N THR A 78 10.54 -5.47 1.44
CA THR A 78 11.75 -6.09 0.91
C THR A 78 12.97 -5.82 1.79
N GLU A 79 13.16 -4.59 2.25
CA GLU A 79 14.25 -4.25 3.19
C GLU A 79 14.07 -4.96 4.53
N GLY A 80 12.82 -5.06 5.03
CA GLY A 80 12.50 -5.82 6.24
C GLY A 80 12.89 -7.29 6.14
N ILE A 81 12.64 -7.94 4.99
CA ILE A 81 13.10 -9.32 4.75
C ILE A 81 14.63 -9.41 4.78
N LYS A 82 15.32 -8.48 4.10
CA LYS A 82 16.79 -8.46 4.09
C LYS A 82 17.35 -8.30 5.50
N ASP A 83 16.75 -7.43 6.31
CA ASP A 83 17.17 -7.20 7.68
C ASP A 83 16.88 -8.41 8.58
N CYS A 84 15.73 -9.07 8.42
CA CYS A 84 15.44 -10.35 9.07
C CYS A 84 16.50 -11.41 8.73
N ILE A 85 16.90 -11.56 7.46
CA ILE A 85 17.95 -12.50 7.06
C ILE A 85 19.29 -12.15 7.72
N LYS A 86 19.68 -10.86 7.72
CA LYS A 86 20.91 -10.41 8.40
C LYS A 86 20.87 -10.76 9.89
N LEU A 87 19.76 -10.50 10.57
CA LEU A 87 19.58 -10.82 11.99
C LEU A 87 19.69 -12.32 12.25
N LEU A 88 19.03 -13.15 11.46
CA LEU A 88 19.09 -14.60 11.62
C LEU A 88 20.50 -15.17 11.40
N LYS A 89 21.28 -14.57 10.49
CA LYS A 89 22.71 -14.91 10.31
C LYS A 89 23.55 -14.50 11.51
N LEU A 90 23.34 -13.30 12.05
CA LEU A 90 24.03 -12.83 13.26
C LEU A 90 23.73 -13.71 14.48
N LEU A 91 22.51 -14.25 14.56
CA LEU A 91 22.10 -15.18 15.61
C LEU A 91 22.60 -16.62 15.40
N GLY A 92 23.27 -16.92 14.28
CA GLY A 92 23.74 -18.27 13.94
C GLY A 92 22.63 -19.26 13.60
N ILE A 93 21.40 -18.78 13.33
CA ILE A 93 20.25 -19.61 12.93
C ILE A 93 20.33 -19.93 11.43
N LEU A 94 20.71 -18.95 10.62
CA LEU A 94 21.00 -19.10 9.20
C LEU A 94 22.51 -19.04 8.98
N ALA A 95 23.01 -19.88 8.07
CA ALA A 95 24.41 -19.89 7.65
C ALA A 95 24.74 -18.70 6.72
#